data_AF-A0A963EH85-F1
#
_entry.id   AF-A0A963EH85-F1
#
_cell.length_a   1.000
_cell.length_b   1.000
_cell.length_c   1.000
_cell.angle_alpha   90.00
_cell.angle_beta   90.00
_cell.angle_gamma   90.00
#
_symmetry.space_group_name_H-M   'P 1'
#
loop_
_entity.id
_entity.type
_entity.pdbx_description
1 polymer ?
#
loop_
_entity_poly.entity_id
_entity_poly.type
_entity_poly.pdbx_seq_one_letter_code
_entity_poly.pdbx_strand_id
1 'polypeptide(L)'
;GTNLDLAKEIVEAARPASVIIAGGVTRVEEVAALDVIGADCQVGMALYSGRMDLGEAVAAPLKTDRADGLIPTVVSDERGVTLGLVYSSRESIRAAVAERRGIYQSRRRGLWRKGEHSGDVQKLLSVRPDCDRDSLRFVVRQSGTGFCHLSTRTCFGEDGGLGRLARRLGERARTAPEGSYTRKLIDDPTLLAGKIREEAEELIEARTREEIVWEAADLIFFTLTRLAAEGIPLEEVERHLDHRERKVTRRN
;
A
#
# COMPACT_ATOMS: atom_id res chain seq x y z
N GLY A 1 -1.32 10.42 31.99
CA GLY A 1 -0.73 11.20 30.90
C GLY A 1 0.77 11.11 30.95
N THR A 2 1.41 11.33 29.81
CA THR A 2 2.86 11.27 29.64
C THR A 2 3.53 12.47 30.33
N ASN A 3 4.68 12.25 30.98
CA ASN A 3 5.52 13.34 31.44
C ASN A 3 6.31 13.90 30.23
N LEU A 4 5.84 15.02 29.68
CA LEU A 4 6.41 15.61 28.46
C LEU A 4 7.78 16.26 28.69
N ASP A 5 8.03 16.80 29.89
CA ASP A 5 9.33 17.42 30.22
C ASP A 5 10.42 16.35 30.25
N LEU A 6 10.17 15.24 30.95
CA LEU A 6 11.07 14.09 30.95
C LEU A 6 11.24 13.49 29.54
N ALA A 7 10.16 13.40 28.75
CA ALA A 7 10.26 12.90 27.37
C ALA A 7 11.19 13.79 26.52
N LYS A 8 11.11 15.10 26.69
CA LYS A 8 12.00 16.06 26.01
C LYS A 8 13.46 15.87 26.42
N GLU A 9 13.74 15.75 27.72
CA GLU A 9 15.09 15.47 28.22
C GLU A 9 15.66 14.17 27.63
N ILE A 10 14.83 13.12 27.55
CA ILE A 10 15.23 11.83 26.95
C ILE A 10 15.55 12.00 25.46
N VAL A 11 14.71 12.70 24.70
CA VAL A 11 14.95 12.93 23.26
C VAL A 11 16.24 13.71 23.04
N GLU A 12 16.49 14.75 23.84
CA GLU A 12 17.71 15.55 23.75
C GLU A 12 18.96 14.70 24.07
N ALA A 13 18.91 13.90 25.14
CA ALA A 13 20.01 13.03 25.54
C ALA A 13 20.27 11.86 24.58
N ALA A 14 19.24 11.36 23.88
CA ALA A 14 19.35 10.19 23.01
C ALA A 14 19.92 10.50 21.62
N ARG A 15 20.09 11.77 21.24
CA ARG A 15 20.53 12.14 19.88
C ARG A 15 21.86 11.45 19.52
N PRO A 16 21.98 10.86 18.32
CA PRO A 16 21.06 10.94 17.16
C PRO A 16 19.99 9.84 17.10
N ALA A 17 19.81 9.02 18.14
CA ALA A 17 18.86 7.92 18.12
C ALA A 17 17.40 8.40 18.18
N SER A 18 16.51 7.67 17.49
CA SER A 18 15.06 7.85 17.57
C SER A 18 14.52 7.35 18.92
N VAL A 19 13.62 8.11 19.53
CA VAL A 19 12.97 7.75 20.81
C VAL A 19 11.52 7.39 20.58
N ILE A 20 11.08 6.27 21.16
CA ILE A 20 9.67 5.84 21.18
C ILE A 20 9.19 5.85 22.63
N ILE A 21 8.16 6.65 22.93
CA ILE A 21 7.51 6.66 24.23
C ILE A 21 6.43 5.57 24.26
N ALA A 22 6.72 4.46 24.96
CA ALA A 22 5.91 3.24 24.94
C ALA A 22 4.80 3.15 26.02
N GLY A 23 4.60 4.20 26.83
CA GLY A 23 3.64 4.18 27.93
C GLY A 23 3.23 5.58 28.39
N GLY A 24 2.08 5.65 29.07
CA GLY A 24 1.56 6.91 29.63
C GLY A 24 0.79 7.80 28.66
N VAL A 25 0.82 7.51 27.36
CA VAL A 25 0.09 8.24 26.32
C VAL A 25 -1.38 7.87 26.40
N THR A 26 -2.18 8.82 26.90
CA THR A 26 -3.59 8.63 27.27
C THR A 26 -4.53 9.57 26.52
N ARG A 27 -4.00 10.64 25.93
CA ARG A 27 -4.77 11.67 25.23
C ARG A 27 -4.16 11.99 23.88
N VAL A 28 -5.00 12.43 22.94
CA VAL A 28 -4.61 12.73 21.55
C VAL A 28 -3.60 13.89 21.50
N GLU A 29 -3.74 14.87 22.38
CA GLU A 29 -2.84 16.02 22.49
C GLU A 29 -1.41 15.60 22.87
N GLU A 30 -1.27 14.49 23.61
CA GLU A 30 0.03 13.94 23.98
C GLU A 30 0.74 13.34 22.77
N VAL A 31 -0.01 12.78 21.80
CA VAL A 31 0.56 12.28 20.54
C VAL A 31 1.16 13.43 19.74
N ALA A 32 0.42 14.52 19.58
CA ALA A 32 0.90 15.72 18.89
C ALA A 32 2.09 16.38 19.61
N ALA A 33 2.04 16.45 20.94
CA ALA A 33 3.13 17.03 21.74
C ALA A 33 4.42 16.21 21.65
N LEU A 34 4.33 14.88 21.63
CA LEU A 34 5.48 14.00 21.46
C LEU A 34 6.11 14.14 20.07
N ASP A 35 5.28 14.25 19.02
CA ASP A 35 5.77 14.48 17.67
C ASP A 35 6.56 15.79 17.55
N VAL A 36 6.07 16.88 18.17
CA VAL A 36 6.74 18.20 18.18
C VAL A 36 8.14 18.14 18.79
N ILE A 37 8.36 17.31 19.81
CA ILE A 37 9.68 17.15 20.44
C ILE A 37 10.55 16.12 19.73
N GLY A 38 10.08 15.52 18.63
CA GLY A 38 10.84 14.53 17.84
C GLY A 38 10.78 13.11 18.40
N ALA A 39 9.76 12.79 19.21
CA ALA A 39 9.52 11.45 19.72
C ALA A 39 8.36 10.77 18.97
N ASP A 40 8.55 9.50 18.62
CA ASP A 40 7.45 8.62 18.28
C ASP A 40 6.75 8.13 19.56
N CYS A 41 5.54 7.61 19.42
CA CYS A 41 4.79 7.08 20.55
C CYS A 41 4.07 5.77 20.20
N GLN A 42 3.95 4.90 21.21
CA GLN A 42 3.13 3.70 21.10
C GLN A 42 1.82 3.91 21.88
N VAL A 43 0.70 3.87 21.17
CA VAL A 43 -0.63 3.95 21.74
C VAL A 43 -1.31 2.59 21.69
N GLY A 44 -1.38 1.90 22.83
CA GLY A 44 -2.04 0.61 22.97
C GLY A 44 -3.22 0.67 23.93
N MET A 45 -2.93 0.78 25.23
CA MET A 45 -3.95 0.77 26.29
C MET A 45 -5.01 1.87 26.13
N ALA A 46 -4.64 3.06 25.64
CA ALA A 46 -5.59 4.15 25.43
C ALA A 46 -6.63 3.82 24.33
N LEU A 47 -6.24 3.07 23.31
CA LEU A 47 -7.14 2.59 22.26
C LEU A 47 -8.07 1.50 22.80
N TYR A 48 -7.51 0.47 23.45
CA TYR A 48 -8.30 -0.64 24.00
C TYR A 48 -9.29 -0.22 25.08
N SER A 49 -8.96 0.80 25.89
CA SER A 49 -9.83 1.34 26.93
C SER A 49 -10.83 2.40 26.43
N GLY A 50 -10.85 2.69 25.12
CA GLY A 50 -11.75 3.68 24.52
C GLY A 50 -11.45 5.13 24.92
N ARG A 51 -10.28 5.41 25.48
CA ARG A 51 -9.84 6.76 25.88
C ARG A 51 -9.36 7.59 24.69
N MET A 52 -9.05 6.93 23.57
CA MET A 52 -8.49 7.53 22.38
C MET A 52 -9.03 6.82 21.13
N ASP A 53 -9.49 7.60 20.16
CA ASP A 53 -9.78 7.09 18.83
C ASP A 53 -8.49 7.01 18.00
N LEU A 54 -8.33 5.92 17.24
CA LEU A 54 -7.10 5.69 16.46
C LEU A 54 -6.95 6.70 15.31
N GLY A 55 -8.04 7.06 14.64
CA GLY A 55 -7.98 8.04 13.55
C GLY A 55 -7.69 9.44 14.07
N GLU A 56 -8.20 9.78 15.25
CA GLU A 56 -7.83 11.00 15.98
C GLU A 56 -6.34 11.03 16.34
N ALA A 57 -5.79 9.93 16.85
CA ALA A 57 -4.38 9.82 17.16
C ALA A 57 -3.49 9.99 15.91
N VAL A 58 -3.89 9.39 14.78
CA VAL A 58 -3.20 9.53 13.49
C VAL A 58 -3.28 10.96 12.96
N ALA A 59 -4.41 11.64 13.16
CA ALA A 59 -4.61 13.02 12.69
C ALA A 59 -3.94 14.07 13.59
N ALA A 60 -3.64 13.75 14.85
CA ALA A 60 -3.15 14.69 15.85
C ALA A 60 -1.88 15.47 15.44
N PRO A 61 -0.82 14.83 14.90
CA PRO A 61 0.40 15.55 14.55
C PRO A 61 0.32 16.29 13.21
N LEU A 62 -0.76 16.11 12.44
CA LEU A 62 -0.88 16.64 11.09
C LEU A 62 -1.05 18.16 11.09
N LYS A 63 -0.46 18.80 10.08
CA LYS A 63 -0.48 20.26 9.90
C LYS A 63 -0.81 20.57 8.44
N THR A 64 -1.36 21.74 8.17
CA THR A 64 -1.63 22.19 6.80
C THR A 64 -1.62 23.70 6.76
N ASP A 65 -1.08 24.24 5.68
CA ASP A 65 -1.10 25.66 5.34
C ASP A 65 -2.39 26.06 4.59
N ARG A 66 -3.22 25.09 4.23
CA ARG A 66 -4.45 25.33 3.48
C ARG A 66 -5.51 26.00 4.34
N ALA A 67 -6.13 27.04 3.80
CA ALA A 67 -7.23 27.76 4.44
C ALA A 67 -8.47 26.87 4.73
N ASP A 68 -8.66 25.78 3.99
CA ASP A 68 -9.74 24.81 4.21
C ASP A 68 -9.42 23.74 5.27
N GLY A 69 -8.21 23.77 5.84
CA GLY A 69 -7.78 22.82 6.88
C GLY A 69 -7.63 21.38 6.39
N LEU A 70 -7.58 21.16 5.07
CA LEU A 70 -7.45 19.82 4.50
C LEU A 70 -5.99 19.40 4.34
N ILE A 71 -5.75 18.10 4.49
CA ILE A 71 -4.45 17.46 4.29
C ILE A 71 -4.42 16.82 2.90
N PRO A 72 -3.43 17.12 2.03
CA PRO A 72 -3.23 16.35 0.81
C PRO A 72 -2.93 14.88 1.14
N THR A 73 -3.67 13.97 0.50
CA THR A 73 -3.55 12.53 0.72
C THR A 73 -3.23 11.84 -0.59
N VAL A 74 -2.02 11.31 -0.70
CA VAL A 74 -1.59 10.44 -1.79
C VAL A 74 -2.16 9.05 -1.56
N VAL A 75 -2.90 8.52 -2.53
CA VAL A 75 -3.45 7.17 -2.47
C VAL A 75 -2.59 6.27 -3.35
N SER A 76 -2.05 5.20 -2.79
CA SER A 76 -1.28 4.19 -3.53
C SER A 76 -1.82 2.79 -3.30
N ASP A 77 -1.54 1.87 -4.21
CA ASP A 77 -1.74 0.45 -3.95
C ASP A 77 -0.60 -0.16 -3.11
N GLU A 78 -0.73 -1.46 -2.84
CA GLU A 78 0.20 -2.28 -2.06
C GLU A 78 1.61 -2.34 -2.66
N ARG A 79 1.73 -2.11 -3.97
CA ARG A 79 2.99 -2.13 -4.73
C ARG A 79 3.60 -0.74 -4.88
N GLY A 80 2.98 0.27 -4.25
CA GLY A 80 3.40 1.65 -4.33
C GLY A 80 3.00 2.38 -5.62
N VAL A 81 2.13 1.80 -6.45
CA VAL A 81 1.59 2.53 -7.61
C VAL A 81 0.65 3.61 -7.09
N THR A 82 0.95 4.87 -7.42
CA THR A 82 0.10 6.00 -7.08
C THR A 82 -1.21 5.93 -7.88
N LEU A 83 -2.32 5.77 -7.17
CA LEU A 83 -3.66 5.68 -7.74
C LEU A 83 -4.28 7.06 -7.96
N GLY A 84 -4.06 8.00 -7.04
CA GLY A 84 -4.67 9.33 -7.09
C GLY A 84 -4.22 10.24 -5.96
N LEU A 85 -4.52 11.53 -6.11
CA LEU A 85 -4.41 12.52 -5.04
C LEU A 85 -5.81 12.93 -4.60
N VAL A 86 -6.05 12.90 -3.29
CA VAL A 86 -7.29 13.34 -2.66
C VAL A 86 -6.96 14.25 -1.48
N TYR A 87 -7.99 14.72 -0.79
CA TYR A 87 -7.83 15.51 0.42
C TYR A 87 -8.48 14.79 1.59
N SER A 88 -7.92 14.97 2.78
CA SER A 88 -8.42 14.40 4.03
C SER A 88 -8.66 15.51 5.05
N SER A 89 -9.86 15.52 5.64
CA SER A 89 -10.15 16.21 6.89
C SER A 89 -9.90 15.27 8.07
N ARG A 90 -9.80 15.82 9.28
CA ARG A 90 -9.76 15.05 10.54
C ARG A 90 -10.92 14.05 10.65
N GLU A 91 -12.13 14.47 10.27
CA GLU A 91 -13.31 13.60 10.22
C GLU A 91 -13.14 12.45 9.21
N SER A 92 -12.63 12.73 8.01
CA SER A 92 -12.42 11.70 7.00
C SER A 92 -11.38 10.66 7.39
N ILE A 93 -10.32 11.07 8.11
CA ILE A 93 -9.29 10.15 8.62
C ILE A 93 -9.90 9.22 9.67
N ARG A 94 -10.65 9.78 10.62
CA ARG A 94 -11.38 8.99 11.63
C ARG A 94 -12.31 7.96 10.99
N ALA A 95 -13.13 8.40 10.04
CA ALA A 95 -14.03 7.51 9.32
C ALA A 95 -13.27 6.43 8.52
N ALA A 96 -12.21 6.81 7.80
CA ALA A 96 -11.41 5.88 6.99
C ALA A 96 -10.76 4.78 7.83
N VAL A 97 -10.21 5.15 9.00
CA VAL A 97 -9.59 4.21 9.94
C VAL A 97 -10.63 3.29 10.58
N ALA A 98 -11.76 3.85 11.04
CA ALA A 98 -12.83 3.08 11.65
C ALA A 98 -13.47 2.07 10.68
N GLU A 99 -13.79 2.51 9.45
CA GLU A 99 -14.43 1.69 8.41
C GLU A 99 -13.42 0.84 7.62
N ARG A 100 -12.11 1.05 7.82
CA ARG A 100 -11.02 0.46 7.02
C ARG A 100 -11.27 0.60 5.51
N ARG A 101 -11.70 1.80 5.11
CA ARG A 101 -12.15 2.10 3.74
C ARG A 101 -11.49 3.37 3.22
N GLY A 102 -11.36 3.47 1.90
CA GLY A 102 -10.99 4.73 1.24
C GLY A 102 -12.08 5.78 1.42
N ILE A 103 -11.95 6.59 2.47
CA ILE A 103 -12.86 7.69 2.80
C ILE A 103 -12.05 8.98 2.85
N TYR A 104 -12.56 9.99 2.15
CA TYR A 104 -11.84 11.23 1.87
C TYR A 104 -12.74 12.44 2.09
N GLN A 105 -12.15 13.62 2.09
CA GLN A 105 -12.87 14.88 2.06
C GLN A 105 -12.95 15.41 0.62
N SER A 106 -14.15 15.41 0.05
CA SER A 106 -14.43 16.13 -1.18
C SER A 106 -14.56 17.62 -0.89
N ARG A 107 -13.77 18.43 -1.59
CA ARG A 107 -13.86 19.90 -1.56
C ARG A 107 -15.21 20.45 -2.04
N ARG A 108 -16.04 19.62 -2.68
CA ARG A 108 -17.37 20.01 -3.20
C ARG A 108 -18.52 19.30 -2.50
N ARG A 109 -18.32 18.06 -2.04
CA ARG A 109 -19.40 17.17 -1.58
C ARG A 109 -19.31 16.82 -0.10
N GLY A 110 -18.29 17.29 0.62
CA GLY A 110 -18.04 16.89 2.00
C GLY A 110 -17.41 15.49 2.10
N LEU A 111 -17.76 14.75 3.15
CA LEU A 111 -17.25 13.40 3.39
C LEU A 111 -17.63 12.44 2.25
N TRP A 112 -16.65 11.74 1.68
CA TRP A 112 -16.82 10.91 0.49
C TRP A 112 -16.23 9.51 0.67
N ARG A 113 -17.10 8.49 0.62
CA ARG A 113 -16.72 7.07 0.61
C ARG A 113 -16.47 6.62 -0.83
N LYS A 114 -15.21 6.31 -1.17
CA LYS A 114 -14.85 5.92 -2.54
C LYS A 114 -15.58 4.64 -2.96
N GLY A 115 -16.11 4.67 -4.19
CA GLY A 115 -16.78 3.53 -4.82
C GLY A 115 -18.16 3.20 -4.26
N GLU A 116 -18.75 4.03 -3.40
CA GLU A 116 -20.07 3.77 -2.82
C GLU A 116 -21.19 3.66 -3.87
N HIS A 117 -21.08 4.41 -4.97
CA HIS A 117 -22.02 4.31 -6.08
C HIS A 117 -21.48 3.50 -7.28
N SER A 118 -20.17 3.52 -7.55
CA SER A 118 -19.60 2.85 -8.73
C SER A 118 -19.20 1.39 -8.51
N GLY A 119 -19.11 0.93 -7.26
CA GLY A 119 -18.56 -0.38 -6.91
C GLY A 119 -17.02 -0.43 -6.86
N ASP A 120 -16.31 0.63 -7.30
CA ASP A 120 -14.84 0.72 -7.24
C ASP A 120 -14.34 1.08 -5.84
N VAL A 121 -14.66 0.21 -4.89
CA VAL A 121 -14.38 0.38 -3.46
C VAL A 121 -12.90 0.15 -3.14
N GLN A 122 -12.49 0.66 -1.99
CA GLN A 122 -11.13 0.56 -1.50
C GLN A 122 -11.13 0.05 -0.06
N LYS A 123 -10.30 -0.95 0.21
CA LYS A 123 -9.96 -1.35 1.58
C LYS A 123 -8.70 -0.59 1.99
N LEU A 124 -8.77 0.19 3.07
CA LEU A 124 -7.61 0.87 3.64
C LEU A 124 -6.73 -0.16 4.36
N LEU A 125 -5.44 -0.17 4.03
CA LEU A 125 -4.45 -1.09 4.60
C LEU A 125 -3.50 -0.40 5.57
N SER A 126 -3.05 0.81 5.23
CA SER A 126 -2.23 1.62 6.13
C SER A 126 -2.35 3.11 5.84
N VAL A 127 -2.17 3.92 6.88
CA VAL A 127 -2.05 5.38 6.80
C VAL A 127 -0.65 5.76 7.25
N ARG A 128 0.03 6.63 6.51
CA ARG A 128 1.33 7.15 6.89
C ARG A 128 1.40 8.67 6.69
N PRO A 129 1.66 9.48 7.72
CA PRO A 129 2.15 10.84 7.50
C PRO A 129 3.54 10.82 6.86
N ASP A 130 3.88 11.90 6.16
CA ASP A 130 5.25 12.20 5.77
C ASP A 130 6.10 12.73 6.95
N CYS A 131 7.29 13.25 6.63
CA CYS A 131 8.30 13.62 7.62
C CYS A 131 8.00 14.91 8.38
N ASP A 132 7.30 15.86 7.77
CA ASP A 132 6.92 17.16 8.32
C ASP A 132 5.41 17.26 8.63
N ARG A 133 4.67 16.17 8.40
CA ARG A 133 3.28 15.97 8.79
C ARG A 133 2.30 16.83 8.01
N ASP A 134 2.67 17.29 6.81
CA ASP A 134 1.81 18.11 5.96
C ASP A 134 1.10 17.31 4.87
N SER A 135 1.46 16.03 4.69
CA SER A 135 0.77 15.13 3.79
C SER A 135 0.57 13.72 4.37
N LEU A 136 -0.38 13.00 3.76
CA LEU A 136 -0.67 11.61 4.10
C LEU A 136 -0.48 10.71 2.89
N ARG A 137 -0.07 9.48 3.16
CA ARG A 137 -0.16 8.36 2.23
C ARG A 137 -1.14 7.32 2.74
N PHE A 138 -2.19 7.07 1.96
CA PHE A 138 -3.10 5.95 2.14
C PHE A 138 -2.67 4.80 1.23
N VAL A 139 -2.33 3.67 1.82
CA VAL A 139 -2.15 2.42 1.07
C VAL A 139 -3.48 1.69 1.08
N VAL A 140 -4.02 1.41 -0.11
CA VAL A 140 -5.33 0.78 -0.28
C VAL A 140 -5.26 -0.43 -1.19
N ARG A 141 -6.12 -1.41 -0.93
CA ARG A 141 -6.48 -2.42 -1.92
C ARG A 141 -7.68 -1.92 -2.71
N GLN A 142 -7.45 -1.61 -3.98
CA GLN A 142 -8.47 -1.11 -4.90
C GLN A 142 -9.17 -2.27 -5.61
N SER A 143 -10.49 -2.34 -5.46
CA SER A 143 -11.39 -3.25 -6.17
C SER A 143 -12.12 -2.56 -7.32
N GLY A 144 -12.74 -3.34 -8.21
CA GLY A 144 -13.46 -2.82 -9.37
C GLY A 144 -12.52 -2.43 -10.52
N THR A 145 -12.99 -1.52 -11.36
CA THR A 145 -12.32 -1.09 -12.61
C THR A 145 -11.08 -0.24 -12.34
N GLY A 146 -11.11 0.60 -11.30
CA GLY A 146 -9.96 1.44 -10.98
C GLY A 146 -10.26 2.57 -10.00
N PHE A 147 -9.24 3.39 -9.75
CA PHE A 147 -9.40 4.58 -8.92
C PHE A 147 -10.17 5.67 -9.66
N CYS A 148 -9.88 5.86 -10.95
CA CYS A 148 -10.35 6.99 -11.73
C CYS A 148 -11.79 6.80 -12.21
N HIS A 149 -12.52 7.91 -12.32
CA HIS A 149 -13.87 7.93 -12.90
C HIS A 149 -13.89 7.66 -14.42
N LEU A 150 -12.72 7.66 -15.07
CA LEU A 150 -12.53 7.30 -16.48
C LEU A 150 -12.35 5.79 -16.68
N SER A 151 -12.67 4.97 -15.67
CA SER A 151 -12.46 3.52 -15.67
C SER A 151 -11.00 3.11 -15.89
N THR A 152 -10.06 3.96 -15.47
CA THR A 152 -8.62 3.67 -15.46
C THR A 152 -8.14 3.36 -14.05
N ARG A 153 -7.10 2.52 -13.95
CA ARG A 153 -6.53 2.11 -12.66
C ARG A 153 -6.09 3.31 -11.82
N THR A 154 -5.42 4.28 -12.45
CA THR A 154 -4.91 5.49 -11.79
C THR A 154 -5.52 6.75 -12.42
N CYS A 155 -5.50 7.86 -11.67
CA CYS A 155 -5.78 9.20 -12.21
C CYS A 155 -4.64 9.76 -13.06
N PHE A 156 -3.46 9.11 -13.07
CA PHE A 156 -2.23 9.59 -13.70
C PHE A 156 -1.90 8.85 -15.00
N GLY A 157 -2.89 8.21 -15.63
CA GLY A 157 -2.74 7.48 -16.88
C GLY A 157 -2.75 5.96 -16.69
N GLU A 158 -2.20 5.25 -17.69
CA GLU A 158 -2.09 3.81 -17.66
C GLU A 158 -1.10 3.34 -16.59
N ASP A 159 -1.47 2.32 -15.84
CA ASP A 159 -0.55 1.58 -15.00
C ASP A 159 0.39 0.72 -15.87
N GLY A 160 1.48 0.22 -15.29
CA GLY A 160 2.50 -0.52 -16.03
C GLY A 160 3.18 -1.62 -15.22
N GLY A 161 4.14 -2.28 -15.87
CA GLY A 161 4.99 -3.31 -15.27
C GLY A 161 4.25 -4.58 -14.86
N LEU A 162 4.88 -5.35 -13.96
CA LEU A 162 4.42 -6.69 -13.56
C LEU A 162 3.02 -6.70 -12.96
N GLY A 163 2.65 -5.68 -12.17
CA GLY A 163 1.32 -5.59 -11.57
C GLY A 163 0.20 -5.50 -12.61
N ARG A 164 0.39 -4.71 -13.68
CA ARG A 164 -0.59 -4.63 -14.77
C ARG A 164 -0.68 -5.95 -15.53
N LEU A 165 0.47 -6.57 -15.83
CA LEU A 165 0.52 -7.86 -16.51
C LEU A 165 -0.19 -8.95 -15.70
N ALA A 166 0.11 -9.07 -14.41
CA ALA A 166 -0.50 -10.05 -13.51
C ALA A 166 -2.03 -9.89 -13.44
N ARG A 167 -2.53 -8.66 -13.29
CA ARG A 167 -3.97 -8.37 -13.32
C ARG A 167 -4.63 -8.79 -14.63
N ARG A 168 -3.99 -8.47 -15.77
CA ARG A 168 -4.49 -8.83 -17.10
C ARG A 168 -4.54 -10.35 -17.28
N LEU A 169 -3.53 -11.07 -16.81
CA LEU A 169 -3.51 -12.54 -16.85
C LEU A 169 -4.59 -13.14 -15.96
N GLY A 170 -4.81 -12.61 -14.74
CA GLY A 170 -5.89 -13.05 -13.86
C GLY A 170 -7.30 -12.73 -14.40
N GLU A 171 -7.45 -11.65 -15.18
CA GLU A 171 -8.68 -11.41 -15.94
C GLU A 171 -8.84 -12.43 -17.06
N ARG A 172 -7.79 -12.66 -17.86
CA ARG A 172 -7.80 -13.64 -18.96
C ARG A 172 -8.02 -15.07 -18.49
N ALA A 173 -7.57 -15.44 -17.30
CA ALA A 173 -7.90 -16.74 -16.70
C ALA A 173 -9.40 -17.00 -16.63
N ARG A 174 -10.21 -15.94 -16.52
CA ARG A 174 -11.67 -16.01 -16.47
C ARG A 174 -12.34 -15.73 -17.82
N THR A 175 -11.76 -14.85 -18.64
CA THR A 175 -12.41 -14.29 -19.83
C THR A 175 -11.77 -14.68 -21.17
N ALA A 176 -10.65 -15.41 -21.16
CA ALA A 176 -9.94 -15.74 -22.40
C ALA A 176 -10.84 -16.54 -23.36
N PRO A 177 -10.94 -16.13 -24.64
CA PRO A 177 -11.71 -16.86 -25.64
C PRO A 177 -11.23 -18.29 -25.76
N GLU A 178 -12.16 -19.20 -26.00
CA GLU A 178 -11.88 -20.60 -26.30
C GLU A 178 -10.90 -20.68 -27.49
N GLY A 179 -9.91 -21.57 -27.39
CA GLY A 179 -8.88 -21.75 -28.41
C GLY A 179 -7.76 -20.69 -28.45
N SER A 180 -7.86 -19.58 -27.72
CA SER A 180 -6.77 -18.59 -27.65
C SER A 180 -5.52 -19.15 -26.96
N TYR A 181 -4.33 -18.63 -27.30
CA TYR A 181 -3.07 -19.14 -26.74
C TYR A 181 -3.01 -19.03 -25.22
N THR A 182 -3.41 -17.88 -24.67
CA THR A 182 -3.51 -17.67 -23.21
C THR A 182 -4.49 -18.63 -22.55
N ARG A 183 -5.60 -18.98 -23.23
CA ARG A 183 -6.55 -19.98 -22.72
C ARG A 183 -5.92 -21.36 -22.66
N LYS A 184 -5.21 -21.78 -23.72
CA LYS A 184 -4.50 -23.06 -23.76
C LYS A 184 -3.46 -23.18 -22.65
N LEU A 185 -2.67 -22.13 -22.41
CA LEU A 185 -1.69 -22.11 -21.33
C LEU A 185 -2.32 -22.26 -19.94
N ILE A 186 -3.50 -21.67 -19.73
CA ILE A 186 -4.21 -21.72 -18.44
C ILE A 186 -4.87 -23.09 -18.23
N ASP A 187 -5.44 -23.67 -19.28
CA ASP A 187 -6.18 -24.93 -19.20
C ASP A 187 -5.26 -26.17 -19.25
N ASP A 188 -4.03 -26.06 -19.78
CA ASP A 188 -3.07 -27.17 -19.88
C ASP A 188 -1.82 -26.92 -19.00
N PRO A 189 -1.80 -27.45 -17.77
CA PRO A 189 -0.64 -27.34 -16.86
C PRO A 189 0.63 -27.97 -17.41
N THR A 190 0.53 -28.98 -18.28
CA THR A 190 1.69 -29.68 -18.85
C THR A 190 2.36 -28.78 -19.88
N LEU A 191 1.57 -28.16 -20.75
CA LEU A 191 2.05 -27.17 -21.71
C LEU A 191 2.74 -26.00 -21.01
N LEU A 192 2.09 -25.43 -19.99
CA LEU A 192 2.65 -24.29 -19.25
C LEU A 192 3.94 -24.67 -18.50
N ALA A 193 4.00 -25.83 -17.87
CA ALA A 193 5.22 -26.31 -17.22
C ALA A 193 6.34 -26.62 -18.23
N GLY A 194 5.98 -27.07 -19.43
CA GLY A 194 6.92 -27.21 -20.56
C GLY A 194 7.56 -25.86 -20.90
N LYS A 195 6.73 -24.83 -21.12
CA LYS A 195 7.19 -23.47 -21.42
C LYS A 195 8.09 -22.90 -20.32
N ILE A 196 7.68 -22.99 -19.05
CA ILE A 196 8.53 -22.53 -17.94
C ILE A 196 9.91 -23.20 -17.94
N ARG A 197 10.00 -24.49 -18.27
CA ARG A 197 11.29 -25.20 -18.32
C ARG A 197 12.15 -24.74 -19.50
N GLU A 198 11.53 -24.57 -20.67
CA GLU A 198 12.16 -24.08 -21.90
C GLU A 198 12.78 -22.69 -21.66
N GLU A 199 11.98 -21.71 -21.24
CA GLU A 199 12.49 -20.34 -21.02
C GLU A 199 13.55 -20.27 -19.90
N ALA A 200 13.47 -21.16 -18.90
CA ALA A 200 14.47 -21.23 -17.85
C ALA A 200 15.81 -21.78 -18.36
N GLU A 201 15.78 -22.75 -19.27
CA GLU A 201 16.98 -23.29 -19.93
C GLU A 201 17.57 -22.26 -20.90
N GLU A 202 16.73 -21.60 -21.71
CA GLU A 202 17.15 -20.54 -22.63
C GLU A 202 17.79 -19.36 -21.87
N LEU A 203 17.22 -18.96 -20.72
CA LEU A 203 17.82 -17.93 -19.86
C LEU A 203 19.20 -18.34 -19.32
N ILE A 204 19.41 -19.62 -19.04
CA ILE A 204 20.72 -20.15 -18.59
C ILE A 204 21.74 -20.12 -19.73
N GLU A 205 21.30 -20.44 -20.95
CA GLU A 205 22.15 -20.52 -22.13
C GLU A 205 22.45 -19.16 -22.78
N ALA A 206 21.60 -18.16 -22.56
CA ALA A 206 21.69 -16.82 -23.09
C ALA A 206 23.06 -16.17 -22.82
N ARG A 207 23.67 -15.60 -23.86
CA ARG A 207 25.04 -15.06 -23.80
C ARG A 207 25.09 -13.56 -24.05
N THR A 208 24.11 -13.02 -24.74
CA THR A 208 24.01 -11.59 -25.01
C THR A 208 23.08 -10.92 -24.01
N ARG A 209 23.28 -9.61 -23.82
CA ARG A 209 22.41 -8.78 -22.98
C ARG A 209 20.96 -8.82 -23.44
N GLU A 210 20.74 -8.88 -24.75
CA GLU A 210 19.41 -8.87 -25.35
C GLU A 210 18.69 -10.20 -25.10
N GLU A 211 19.35 -11.33 -25.38
CA GLU A 211 18.85 -12.67 -25.05
C GLU A 211 18.49 -12.78 -23.57
N ILE A 212 19.41 -12.42 -22.66
CA ILE A 212 19.15 -12.50 -21.20
C ILE A 212 17.88 -11.71 -20.80
N VAL A 213 17.66 -10.54 -21.39
CA VAL A 213 16.47 -9.73 -21.09
C VAL A 213 15.20 -10.39 -21.65
N TRP A 214 15.25 -10.96 -22.85
CA TRP A 214 14.12 -11.63 -23.47
C TRP A 214 13.72 -12.90 -22.72
N GLU A 215 14.66 -13.80 -22.46
CA GLU A 215 14.35 -15.07 -21.78
C GLU A 215 13.91 -14.83 -20.33
N ALA A 216 14.48 -13.83 -19.67
CA ALA A 216 14.00 -13.44 -18.34
C ALA A 216 12.56 -12.90 -18.38
N ALA A 217 12.21 -12.12 -19.42
CA ALA A 217 10.86 -11.58 -19.57
C ALA A 217 9.85 -12.70 -19.85
N ASP A 218 10.18 -13.67 -20.69
CA ASP A 218 9.29 -14.79 -21.03
C ASP A 218 9.13 -15.76 -19.86
N LEU A 219 10.23 -16.07 -19.14
CA LEU A 219 10.15 -16.83 -17.90
C LEU A 219 9.25 -16.15 -16.85
N ILE A 220 9.36 -14.83 -16.69
CA ILE A 220 8.48 -14.05 -15.81
C ILE A 220 7.03 -14.12 -16.31
N PHE A 221 6.79 -14.00 -17.61
CA PHE A 221 5.45 -14.06 -18.19
C PHE A 221 4.76 -15.41 -17.90
N PHE A 222 5.45 -16.54 -18.14
CA PHE A 222 4.87 -17.86 -17.87
C PHE A 222 4.73 -18.12 -16.37
N THR A 223 5.65 -17.61 -15.55
CA THR A 223 5.51 -17.66 -14.09
C THR A 223 4.24 -16.92 -13.64
N LEU A 224 4.01 -15.70 -14.12
CA LEU A 224 2.79 -14.94 -13.82
C LEU A 224 1.52 -15.63 -14.36
N THR A 225 1.62 -16.29 -15.52
CA THR A 225 0.51 -17.07 -16.09
C THR A 225 0.15 -18.25 -15.21
N ARG A 226 1.16 -18.92 -14.64
CA ARG A 226 0.96 -20.02 -13.66
C ARG A 226 0.25 -19.52 -12.40
N LEU A 227 0.66 -18.37 -11.86
CA LEU A 227 -0.02 -17.76 -10.73
C LEU A 227 -1.48 -17.44 -11.06
N ALA A 228 -1.73 -16.84 -12.23
CA ALA A 228 -3.08 -16.50 -12.68
C ALA A 228 -3.98 -17.73 -12.85
N ALA A 229 -3.47 -18.84 -13.39
CA ALA A 229 -4.20 -20.09 -13.54
C ALA A 229 -4.65 -20.68 -12.19
N GLU A 230 -3.83 -20.51 -11.15
CA GLU A 230 -4.12 -20.96 -9.77
C GLU A 230 -4.85 -19.90 -8.92
N GLY A 231 -5.16 -18.73 -9.49
CA GLY A 231 -5.78 -17.63 -8.76
C GLY A 231 -4.89 -16.99 -7.69
N ILE A 232 -3.57 -17.18 -7.76
CA ILE A 232 -2.60 -16.65 -6.81
C ILE A 232 -2.24 -15.20 -7.20
N PRO A 233 -2.41 -14.22 -6.31
CA PRO A 233 -2.04 -12.84 -6.58
C PRO A 233 -0.52 -12.64 -6.56
N LEU A 234 0.00 -11.78 -7.44
CA LEU A 234 1.44 -11.43 -7.48
C LEU A 234 1.93 -10.90 -6.11
N GLU A 235 1.07 -10.18 -5.40
CA GLU A 235 1.33 -9.62 -4.08
C GLU A 235 1.66 -10.69 -3.02
N GLU A 236 1.27 -11.96 -3.24
CA GLU A 236 1.66 -13.07 -2.37
C GLU A 236 3.11 -13.49 -2.60
N VAL A 237 3.54 -13.55 -3.85
CA VAL A 237 4.94 -13.84 -4.21
C VAL A 237 5.87 -12.71 -3.76
N GLU A 238 5.49 -11.44 -4.01
CA GLU A 238 6.25 -10.27 -3.54
C GLU A 238 6.45 -10.31 -2.02
N ARG A 239 5.40 -10.64 -1.24
CA ARG A 239 5.51 -10.78 0.22
C ARG A 239 6.49 -11.87 0.65
N HIS A 240 6.53 -12.99 -0.08
CA HIS A 240 7.50 -14.05 0.18
C HIS A 240 8.94 -13.61 -0.14
N LEU A 241 9.14 -12.81 -1.20
CA LEU A 241 10.45 -12.25 -1.55
C LEU A 241 10.90 -11.21 -0.51
N ASP A 242 10.02 -10.30 -0.09
CA ASP A 242 10.29 -9.32 0.96
C ASP A 242 10.71 -9.98 2.28
N HIS A 243 10.07 -11.11 2.62
CA HIS A 243 10.44 -11.86 3.82
C HIS A 243 11.85 -12.44 3.72
N ARG A 244 12.28 -12.89 2.54
CA ARG A 244 13.63 -13.41 2.29
C ARG A 244 14.70 -12.32 2.32
N GLU A 245 14.37 -11.12 1.81
CA GLU A 245 15.29 -9.98 1.80
C GLU A 245 15.60 -9.47 3.21
N ARG A 246 14.64 -9.59 4.14
CA ARG A 246 14.85 -9.30 5.57
C ARG A 246 15.85 -10.30 6.17
N LYS A 247 17.14 -10.11 5.90
CA LYS A 247 18.24 -10.80 6.57
C LYS A 247 18.03 -10.69 8.07
N VAL A 248 17.88 -11.83 8.74
CA VAL A 248 18.08 -11.90 10.19
C VAL A 248 19.54 -11.55 10.44
N THR A 249 19.82 -10.29 10.75
CA THR A 249 21.08 -9.90 11.37
C THR A 249 21.04 -10.51 12.77
N ARG A 250 21.58 -11.73 12.91
CA ARG A 250 21.99 -12.20 14.23
C ARG A 250 23.03 -11.20 14.70
N ARG A 251 22.70 -10.47 15.77
CA ARG A 251 23.70 -9.68 16.50
C ARG A 251 24.77 -10.67 16.95
N ASN A 252 25.97 -10.55 16.37
CA ASN A 252 27.18 -11.14 16.95
C ASN A 252 27.59 -10.30 18.16
#